data_AF-A0A957TA26-F1
#
_entry.id   AF-A0A957TA26-F1
#
_cell.length_a   1.000
_cell.length_b   1.000
_cell.length_c   1.000
_cell.angle_alpha   90.00
_cell.angle_beta   90.00
_cell.angle_gamma   90.00
#
_symmetry.space_group_name_H-M   'P 1'
#
loop_
_entity.id
_entity.type
_entity.pdbx_description
1 polymer ?
#
loop_
_entity_poly.entity_id
_entity_poly.type
_entity_poly.pdbx_seq_one_letter_code
_entity_poly.pdbx_strand_id
1 'polypeptide(L)' 'LEIAFNARYLIDVLSQISEPQVVLETTQPNRPGAIRPVGVGNEEFLHVVMPMHPPR' A
#
# COMPACT_ATOMS: atom_id res chain seq x y z
N LEU A 1 -0.46 3.88 14.85
CA LEU A 1 0.51 3.41 13.84
C LEU A 1 0.77 4.58 12.91
N GLU A 2 1.96 5.16 12.95
CA GLU A 2 2.34 6.27 12.07
C GLU A 2 3.31 5.73 11.02
N ILE A 3 2.97 5.93 9.74
CA ILE A 3 3.75 5.41 8.61
C ILE A 3 3.87 6.52 7.58
N ALA A 4 5.10 6.81 7.16
CA ALA A 4 5.35 7.71 6.05
C ALA A 4 5.46 6.88 4.76
N PHE A 5 4.73 7.29 3.73
CA PHE A 5 4.80 6.68 2.40
C PHE A 5 5.29 7.70 1.38
N ASN A 6 5.94 7.21 0.32
CA ASN A 6 6.20 8.04 -0.84
C ASN A 6 4.90 8.23 -1.64
N ALA A 7 4.40 9.47 -1.68
CA ALA A 7 3.15 9.81 -2.36
C ALA A 7 3.19 9.46 -3.86
N ARG A 8 4.36 9.57 -4.52
CA ARG A 8 4.52 9.18 -5.93
C ARG A 8 4.15 7.71 -6.12
N TYR A 9 4.75 6.83 -5.30
CA TYR A 9 4.51 5.40 -5.40
C TYR A 9 3.09 5.01 -5.02
N LEU A 10 2.48 5.69 -4.05
CA LEU A 10 1.06 5.46 -3.74
C LEU A 10 0.15 5.84 -4.90
N ILE A 11 0.38 6.99 -5.54
CA ILE A 11 -0.40 7.42 -6.71
C ILE A 11 -0.22 6.44 -7.86
N ASP A 12 1.02 6.03 -8.15
CA ASP A 12 1.31 5.09 -9.22
C ASP A 12 0.58 3.76 -9.00
N VAL A 13 0.62 3.20 -7.78
CA VAL A 13 -0.10 1.95 -7.44
C VAL A 13 -1.61 2.12 -7.52
N LEU A 14 -2.16 3.17 -6.91
CA LEU A 14 -3.61 3.42 -6.91
C LEU A 14 -4.14 3.69 -8.32
N SER A 15 -3.33 4.26 -9.21
CA SER A 15 -3.71 4.50 -10.61
C SER A 15 -3.90 3.23 -11.44
N GLN A 16 -3.26 2.13 -11.02
CA GLN A 16 -3.38 0.82 -11.67
C GLN A 16 -4.58 0.00 -11.15
N ILE A 17 -5.18 0.43 -10.04
CA ILE A 17 -6.31 -0.25 -9.42
C ILE A 17 -7.60 0.39 -9.92
N SER A 18 -8.50 -0.41 -10.49
CA SER A 18 -9.77 0.08 -11.06
C SER A 18 -10.91 0.10 -10.04
N GLU A 19 -10.73 -0.58 -8.92
CA GLU A 19 -11.71 -0.75 -7.87
C GLU A 19 -11.88 0.53 -7.03
N PRO A 20 -13.11 0.84 -6.61
CA PRO A 20 -13.38 2.04 -5.82
C PRO A 20 -12.83 1.97 -4.39
N GLN A 21 -12.44 0.77 -3.93
CA GLN A 21 -11.94 0.54 -2.59
C GLN A 21 -10.74 -0.41 -2.62
N VAL A 22 -9.77 -0.11 -1.75
CA VAL A 22 -8.57 -0.92 -1.54
C VAL A 22 -8.40 -1.22 -0.06
N VAL A 23 -7.76 -2.35 0.23
CA VAL A 23 -7.30 -2.72 1.56
C VAL A 23 -5.81 -2.45 1.65
N LEU A 24 -5.42 -1.69 2.67
CA LEU A 24 -4.03 -1.47 3.05
C LEU A 24 -3.72 -2.32 4.29
N GLU A 25 -2.91 -3.36 4.11
CA GLU A 25 -2.46 -4.24 5.19
C GLU A 25 -1.06 -3.83 5.63
N THR A 26 -0.94 -3.39 6.88
CA THR A 26 0.33 -2.96 7.48
C THR A 26 0.54 -3.67 8.81
N THR A 27 1.76 -4.13 9.06
CA THR A 27 2.12 -4.84 10.29
C THR A 27 2.96 -3.97 11.22
N GLN A 28 3.96 -3.28 10.68
CA GLN A 28 4.87 -2.38 11.43
C GLN A 28 5.28 -1.20 10.53
N PRO A 29 5.61 -0.02 11.09
CA PRO A 29 5.99 1.17 10.31
C PRO A 29 7.20 1.02 9.41
N ASN A 30 8.06 0.03 9.67
CA ASN A 30 9.30 -0.23 8.94
C ASN A 30 9.19 -1.49 8.06
N ARG A 31 8.01 -2.11 7.99
CA ARG A 31 7.78 -3.30 7.16
C ARG A 31 6.97 -2.91 5.92
N PRO A 32 7.20 -3.59 4.79
CA PRO A 32 6.42 -3.37 3.60
C PRO A 32 4.91 -3.53 3.88
N GLY A 33 4.12 -2.58 3.40
CA GLY A 33 2.66 -2.67 3.40
C GLY A 33 2.17 -3.34 2.12
N ALA A 34 1.06 -4.07 2.21
CA ALA A 34 0.40 -4.69 1.08
C ALA A 34 -0.86 -3.89 0.70
N ILE A 35 -0.99 -3.55 -0.58
CA ILE A 35 -2.19 -2.92 -1.13
C ILE A 35 -2.87 -3.92 -2.06
N ARG A 36 -4.17 -4.14 -1.85
CA ARG A 36 -5.02 -4.98 -2.69
C ARG A 36 -6.39 -4.36 -2.94
N PRO A 37 -6.99 -4.54 -4.13
CA PRO A 37 -8.38 -4.17 -4.38
C PRO A 37 -9.37 -4.98 -3.54
N VAL A 38 -10.49 -4.37 -3.17
CA VAL A 38 -11.59 -5.06 -2.48
C VAL A 38 -12.36 -5.92 -3.47
N GLY A 39 -12.50 -7.22 -3.19
CA GLY A 39 -13.31 -8.15 -3.97
C GLY A 39 -12.52 -9.12 -4.86
N VAL A 40 -11.24 -8.84 -5.09
CA VAL A 40 -10.30 -9.79 -5.71
C VAL A 40 -9.70 -10.65 -4.58
N GLY A 41 -9.70 -11.97 -4.75
CA GLY A 41 -9.11 -12.90 -3.77
C GLY A 41 -7.64 -12.57 -3.49
N ASN A 42 -7.09 -13.09 -2.40
CA ASN A 42 -5.74 -12.79 -1.87
C ASN A 42 -4.56 -12.99 -2.84
N GLU A 43 -4.78 -13.44 -4.08
CA GLU A 43 -3.74 -13.99 -4.95
C GLU A 43 -3.38 -13.11 -6.15
N GLU A 44 -4.16 -12.09 -6.53
CA GLU A 44 -3.98 -11.46 -7.85
C GLU A 44 -3.25 -10.11 -7.88
N PHE A 45 -3.21 -9.31 -6.80
CA PHE A 45 -2.52 -8.02 -6.84
C PHE A 45 -1.89 -7.64 -5.50
N LEU A 46 -0.63 -8.04 -5.30
CA LEU A 46 0.19 -7.61 -4.15
C LEU A 46 1.13 -6.48 -4.60
N HIS A 47 0.74 -5.23 -4.35
CA HIS A 47 1.68 -4.11 -4.48
C HIS A 47 2.36 -3.85 -3.14
N VAL A 48 3.68 -4.02 -3.14
CA VAL A 48 4.52 -3.82 -1.95
C VAL A 48 4.99 -2.37 -1.90
N VAL A 49 4.52 -1.61 -0.92
CA VAL A 49 4.99 -0.24 -0.68
C VAL A 49 5.92 -0.24 0.52
N MET A 50 7.18 0.11 0.29
CA MET A 50 8.15 0.29 1.36
C MET A 50 7.90 1.63 2.06
N PRO A 51 7.71 1.64 3.39
CA PRO A 51 7.57 2.88 4.14
C PRO A 51 8.90 3.62 4.21
N MET A 52 8.82 4.94 4.16
CA MET A 52 9.96 5.83 4.34
C MET A 52 10.18 6.06 5.84
N HIS A 53 11.43 6.21 6.25
CA HIS A 53 11.73 6.64 7.61
C HIS A 53 11.24 8.08 7.80
N PRO A 54 10.37 8.37 8.78
CA PRO A 54 10.07 9.75 9.14
C PRO A 54 11.38 10.43 9.56
N PRO A 55 11.69 11.64 9.07
CA PRO A 55 12.82 12.41 9.60
C PRO A 55 12.56 12.64 11.10
N ARG A 56 13.56 12.30 11.94
CA ARG A 56 13.54 12.61 13.37
C ARG A 56 13.63 14.11 13.60
#